data_AF-A0AA41L7W0-F1
#
_entry.id   AF-A0AA41L7W0-F1
#
_cell.length_a   1.000
_cell.length_b   1.000
_cell.length_c   1.000
_cell.angle_alpha   90.00
_cell.angle_beta   90.00
_cell.angle_gamma   90.00
#
_symmetry.space_group_name_H-M   'P 1'
#
loop_
_entity.id
_entity.type
_entity.pdbx_description
1 polymer ?
#
loop_
_entity_poly.entity_id
_entity_poly.type
_entity_poly.pdbx_seq_one_letter_code
_entity_poly.pdbx_strand_id
1 'polypeptide(L)'
;MNAMNSTFGKLDAMDYDELFRHVTADIDCKGNCFSSELVEVLDTLFSVKLVRLLRAPATPVDAFYDLDDLIARIARDSYESQLNAFPEHYASRWKALRYAITLCLRIHEADSEQVKDDPYTPLMVSTQADPWELVAEQVLLENQQVTWGSVRDLLKTHEVGPQSGGGVSQLLASMRAHGWIDSVPLRGNKSVLIPGKNISKSRAWLSRQDAAYESSASISAVRRDPQPTDKSWRYLHKFAEFARKGTSFNQAALLDFMHVAHEHHREMRLALDELEDAKSQDSRRLLATVLHLNEFLCERTEQTAQQNFELLRQYFHDRNSVAPRMSIIVNWQREDDDDILTRAVARDSSVDYGSEARVVENSGFKHVIHTGTYYLNNDIPSAILEGSYSNPRFDLEYVNNLRNQYSTHAIDQHGGVRLSDWERIWKDGNSSMDSRSCYKSTLIIPLALRHENLSQEFRTSLKERFADYVGENSQTLAPQLIFGFLCFDHPRVEYFNSEEDIEVAHIFGSLLSMYLFKRIMLTNLSTTYKKALSKFTPAQRRRVAKALRGTSSGPQSATGVTLPNFELSARTQSDIFRLREVSDEIPH
;
A
#
# COMPACT_ATOMS: atom_id res chain seq x y z
N MET A 1 -18.76 8.25 51.40
CA MET A 1 -17.31 8.17 51.67
C MET A 1 -16.94 7.11 52.70
N ASN A 2 -17.52 7.09 53.92
CA ASN A 2 -17.17 6.07 54.93
C ASN A 2 -17.62 4.64 54.59
N ALA A 3 -18.76 4.44 53.91
CA ALA A 3 -19.19 3.12 53.44
C ALA A 3 -18.30 2.58 52.31
N MET A 4 -17.84 3.46 51.40
CA MET A 4 -16.88 3.09 50.36
C MET A 4 -15.55 2.65 50.97
N ASN A 5 -14.97 3.41 51.91
CA ASN A 5 -13.68 3.06 52.54
C ASN A 5 -13.70 1.72 53.30
N SER A 6 -14.85 1.34 53.88
CA SER A 6 -15.05 0.02 54.51
C SER A 6 -15.01 -1.12 53.49
N THR A 7 -15.65 -0.95 52.33
CA THR A 7 -15.63 -1.95 51.25
C THR A 7 -14.26 -2.03 50.56
N PHE A 8 -13.58 -0.88 50.38
CA PHE A 8 -12.22 -0.82 49.85
C PHE A 8 -11.22 -1.57 50.75
N GLY A 9 -11.31 -1.43 52.08
CA GLY A 9 -10.41 -2.13 53.01
C GLY A 9 -10.60 -3.65 53.06
N LYS A 10 -11.82 -4.14 52.80
CA LYS A 10 -12.11 -5.58 52.74
C LYS A 10 -11.62 -6.24 51.46
N LEU A 11 -11.74 -5.56 50.31
CA LEU A 11 -11.26 -6.07 49.03
C LEU A 11 -9.73 -6.05 48.93
N ASP A 12 -9.06 -5.18 49.67
CA ASP A 12 -7.58 -5.10 49.71
C ASP A 12 -6.94 -6.21 50.56
N ALA A 13 -7.72 -6.86 51.43
CA ALA A 13 -7.29 -7.93 52.31
C ALA A 13 -7.76 -9.32 51.86
N MET A 14 -8.52 -9.40 50.76
CA MET A 14 -9.09 -10.64 50.25
C MET A 14 -8.01 -11.40 49.46
N ASP A 15 -7.70 -12.61 49.91
CA ASP A 15 -6.72 -13.49 49.26
C ASP A 15 -7.21 -13.87 47.86
N TYR A 16 -6.30 -13.87 46.87
CA TYR A 16 -6.61 -14.15 45.47
C TYR A 16 -7.21 -15.55 45.28
N ASP A 17 -6.74 -16.52 46.07
CA ASP A 17 -7.29 -17.89 46.07
C ASP A 17 -8.68 -17.97 46.71
N GLU A 18 -9.03 -17.03 47.59
CA GLU A 18 -10.38 -16.90 48.16
C GLU A 18 -11.34 -16.24 47.18
N LEU A 19 -10.89 -15.19 46.48
CA LEU A 19 -11.66 -14.55 45.41
C LEU A 19 -11.90 -15.51 44.23
N PHE A 20 -10.88 -16.26 43.82
CA PHE A 20 -10.99 -17.28 42.78
C PHE A 20 -12.04 -18.34 43.16
N ARG A 21 -11.95 -18.91 44.37
CA ARG A 21 -12.94 -19.88 44.86
C ARG A 21 -14.36 -19.31 44.90
N HIS A 22 -14.52 -18.04 45.26
CA HIS A 22 -15.83 -17.39 45.27
C HIS A 22 -16.41 -17.21 43.86
N VAL A 23 -15.55 -16.79 42.91
CA VAL A 23 -15.91 -16.63 41.49
C VAL A 23 -16.33 -17.97 40.88
N THR A 24 -15.52 -19.02 41.08
CA THR A 24 -15.82 -20.36 40.56
C THR A 24 -17.12 -20.91 41.14
N ALA A 25 -17.34 -20.77 42.45
CA ALA A 25 -18.55 -21.26 43.10
C ALA A 25 -19.83 -20.53 42.62
N ASP A 26 -19.76 -19.22 42.35
CA ASP A 26 -20.91 -18.45 41.86
C ASP A 26 -21.25 -18.79 40.40
N ILE A 27 -20.23 -19.02 39.56
CA ILE A 27 -20.39 -19.47 38.16
C ILE A 27 -21.03 -20.86 38.09
N ASP A 28 -20.52 -21.79 38.90
CA ASP A 28 -21.01 -23.17 38.96
C ASP A 28 -22.48 -23.25 39.44
N CYS A 29 -22.86 -22.41 40.41
CA CYS A 29 -24.22 -22.40 40.96
C CYS A 29 -25.27 -21.73 40.05
N LYS A 30 -24.88 -20.78 39.19
CA LYS A 30 -25.82 -19.96 38.41
C LYS A 30 -25.84 -20.28 36.91
N GLY A 31 -25.28 -21.41 36.52
CA GLY A 31 -25.41 -21.93 35.16
C GLY A 31 -24.75 -21.02 34.12
N ASN A 32 -23.47 -20.66 34.36
CA ASN A 32 -22.61 -19.96 33.40
C ASN A 32 -22.90 -18.47 33.17
N CYS A 33 -23.52 -17.79 34.14
CA CYS A 33 -23.69 -16.34 34.13
C CYS A 33 -23.07 -15.72 35.38
N PHE A 34 -22.28 -14.66 35.21
CA PHE A 34 -21.80 -13.86 36.34
C PHE A 34 -22.99 -13.18 37.04
N SER A 35 -23.09 -13.30 38.36
CA SER A 35 -24.09 -12.53 39.09
C SER A 35 -23.78 -11.03 39.02
N SER A 36 -24.81 -10.18 39.09
CA SER A 36 -24.63 -8.73 39.10
C SER A 36 -23.72 -8.26 40.25
N GLU A 37 -23.75 -8.97 41.38
CA GLU A 37 -22.90 -8.73 42.54
C GLU A 37 -21.43 -9.05 42.24
N LEU A 38 -21.16 -10.18 41.58
CA LEU A 38 -19.80 -10.55 41.16
C LEU A 38 -19.23 -9.58 40.11
N VAL A 39 -20.08 -9.14 39.17
CA VAL A 39 -19.71 -8.13 38.18
C VAL A 39 -19.34 -6.81 38.85
N GLU A 40 -20.11 -6.36 39.85
CA GLU A 40 -19.84 -5.13 40.60
C GLU A 40 -18.54 -5.24 41.43
N VAL A 41 -18.26 -6.40 42.00
CA VAL A 41 -17.01 -6.68 42.71
C VAL A 41 -15.81 -6.61 41.76
N LEU A 42 -15.89 -7.24 40.58
CA LEU A 42 -14.82 -7.22 39.58
C LEU A 42 -14.59 -5.81 39.01
N ASP A 43 -15.65 -5.05 38.72
CA ASP A 43 -15.55 -3.67 38.25
C ASP A 43 -14.91 -2.76 39.30
N THR A 44 -15.29 -2.94 40.56
CA THR A 44 -14.70 -2.22 41.69
C THR A 44 -13.21 -2.54 41.78
N LEU A 45 -12.84 -3.83 41.79
CA LEU A 45 -11.45 -4.27 41.91
C LEU A 45 -10.57 -3.76 40.75
N PHE A 46 -11.09 -3.83 39.52
CA PHE A 46 -10.45 -3.27 38.33
C PHE A 46 -10.20 -1.77 38.46
N SER A 47 -11.22 -1.01 38.88
CA SER A 47 -11.11 0.44 39.05
C SER A 47 -10.08 0.81 40.12
N VAL A 48 -10.04 0.07 41.23
CA VAL A 48 -9.05 0.29 42.31
C VAL A 48 -7.64 0.11 41.79
N LYS A 49 -7.38 -1.00 41.10
CA LYS A 49 -6.03 -1.38 40.64
C LYS A 49 -5.55 -0.46 39.52
N LEU A 50 -6.43 -0.04 38.62
CA LEU A 50 -6.11 0.94 37.58
C LEU A 50 -5.76 2.32 38.17
N VAL A 51 -6.53 2.80 39.15
CA VAL A 51 -6.22 4.07 39.83
C VAL A 51 -4.89 3.98 40.59
N ARG A 52 -4.56 2.83 41.17
CA ARG A 52 -3.23 2.59 41.77
C ARG A 52 -2.11 2.59 40.74
N LEU A 53 -2.27 1.90 39.60
CA LEU A 53 -1.31 1.92 38.49
C LEU A 53 -0.96 3.37 38.09
N LEU A 54 -1.99 4.20 37.93
CA LEU A 54 -1.83 5.59 37.52
C LEU A 54 -1.22 6.49 38.61
N ARG A 55 -1.15 6.03 39.86
CA ARG A 55 -0.67 6.81 41.02
C ARG A 55 0.64 6.31 41.61
N ALA A 56 1.11 5.10 41.26
CA ALA A 56 2.30 4.52 41.86
C ALA A 56 3.58 5.13 41.26
N PRO A 57 4.44 5.79 42.06
CA PRO A 57 5.75 6.24 41.60
C PRO A 57 6.72 5.06 41.70
N ALA A 58 6.86 4.33 40.58
CA ALA A 58 7.84 3.25 40.37
C ALA A 58 7.80 2.04 41.34
N THR A 59 7.30 0.91 40.81
CA THR A 59 7.39 -0.53 41.21
C THR A 59 6.43 -1.14 42.26
N PRO A 60 6.14 -2.47 42.21
CA PRO A 60 6.61 -3.51 41.28
C PRO A 60 5.53 -4.11 40.35
N VAL A 61 6.00 -4.61 39.21
CA VAL A 61 5.25 -5.30 38.14
C VAL A 61 4.51 -6.56 38.65
N ASP A 62 4.94 -7.10 39.78
CA ASP A 62 4.44 -8.35 40.37
C ASP A 62 2.93 -8.34 40.66
N ALA A 63 2.38 -7.22 41.16
CA ALA A 63 0.95 -7.11 41.46
C ALA A 63 0.05 -7.18 40.20
N PHE A 64 0.62 -7.01 39.01
CA PHE A 64 -0.08 -7.15 37.72
C PHE A 64 0.05 -8.54 37.13
N TYR A 65 1.16 -9.24 37.40
CA TYR A 65 1.27 -10.67 37.06
C TYR A 65 0.24 -11.50 37.81
N ASP A 66 -0.05 -11.18 39.08
CA ASP A 66 -1.07 -11.90 39.86
C ASP A 66 -2.49 -11.69 39.31
N LEU A 67 -2.78 -10.52 38.75
CA LEU A 67 -4.10 -10.22 38.16
C LEU A 67 -4.25 -10.87 36.76
N ASP A 68 -3.20 -10.85 35.95
CA ASP A 68 -3.18 -11.53 34.64
C ASP A 68 -3.20 -13.06 34.83
N ASP A 69 -2.52 -13.61 35.84
CA ASP A 69 -2.56 -15.05 36.18
C ASP A 69 -3.91 -15.46 36.78
N LEU A 70 -4.53 -14.66 37.66
CA LEU A 70 -5.88 -14.93 38.16
C LEU A 70 -6.89 -14.99 37.00
N ILE A 71 -6.84 -14.02 36.08
CA ILE A 71 -7.76 -13.95 34.93
C ILE A 71 -7.45 -15.06 33.93
N ALA A 72 -6.17 -15.37 33.69
CA ALA A 72 -5.76 -16.48 32.85
C ALA A 72 -6.20 -17.82 33.44
N ARG A 73 -6.19 -18.00 34.77
CA ARG A 73 -6.73 -19.20 35.44
C ARG A 73 -8.24 -19.29 35.28
N ILE A 74 -8.97 -18.18 35.45
CA ILE A 74 -10.42 -18.11 35.17
C ILE A 74 -10.71 -18.47 33.70
N ALA A 75 -9.87 -18.03 32.77
CA ALA A 75 -10.01 -18.31 31.33
C ALA A 75 -9.58 -19.74 30.93
N ARG A 76 -8.59 -20.32 31.60
CA ARG A 76 -7.97 -21.61 31.27
C ARG A 76 -8.76 -22.80 31.82
N ASP A 77 -9.48 -22.65 32.93
CA ASP A 77 -10.19 -23.74 33.61
C ASP A 77 -11.64 -23.96 33.13
N SER A 78 -11.85 -24.10 31.80
CA SER A 78 -13.02 -24.76 31.16
C SER A 78 -14.07 -23.91 30.41
N TYR A 79 -13.84 -22.61 30.18
CA TYR A 79 -14.91 -21.75 29.65
C TYR A 79 -14.55 -20.84 28.47
N GLU A 80 -13.77 -21.37 27.51
CA GLU A 80 -13.44 -20.68 26.25
C GLU A 80 -14.70 -20.27 25.44
N SER A 81 -15.79 -21.05 25.53
CA SER A 81 -17.08 -20.72 24.90
C SER A 81 -17.86 -19.61 25.63
N GLN A 82 -17.55 -19.33 26.90
CA GLN A 82 -18.25 -18.33 27.73
C GLN A 82 -17.50 -17.00 27.80
N LEU A 83 -16.22 -16.95 27.41
CA LEU A 83 -15.55 -15.69 27.08
C LEU A 83 -16.23 -14.96 25.91
N ASN A 84 -16.97 -15.67 25.05
CA ASN A 84 -17.83 -15.05 24.05
C ASN A 84 -19.14 -14.48 24.63
N ALA A 85 -19.51 -14.87 25.87
CA ALA A 85 -20.63 -14.30 26.61
C ALA A 85 -20.20 -13.11 27.50
N PHE A 86 -18.91 -12.77 27.53
CA PHE A 86 -18.46 -11.51 28.15
C PHE A 86 -19.09 -10.34 27.38
N PRO A 87 -19.79 -9.42 28.08
CA PRO A 87 -20.30 -8.22 27.45
C PRO A 87 -19.17 -7.46 26.73
N GLU A 88 -19.39 -7.03 25.48
CA GLU A 88 -18.39 -6.33 24.63
C GLU A 88 -17.68 -5.17 25.34
N HIS A 89 -18.34 -4.54 26.32
CA HIS A 89 -17.77 -3.46 27.11
C HIS A 89 -16.59 -3.91 27.99
N TYR A 90 -16.57 -5.16 28.49
CA TYR A 90 -15.45 -5.69 29.27
C TYR A 90 -14.28 -6.11 28.37
N ALA A 91 -14.55 -6.71 27.21
CA ALA A 91 -13.50 -7.01 26.24
C ALA A 91 -12.76 -5.73 25.80
N SER A 92 -13.51 -4.64 25.60
CA SER A 92 -12.97 -3.33 25.24
C SER A 92 -12.16 -2.69 26.37
N ARG A 93 -12.66 -2.73 27.61
CA ARG A 93 -11.94 -2.23 28.81
C ARG A 93 -10.69 -3.05 29.10
N TRP A 94 -10.74 -4.37 28.91
CA TRP A 94 -9.60 -5.27 29.05
C TRP A 94 -8.52 -4.98 28.02
N LYS A 95 -8.92 -4.79 26.76
CA LYS A 95 -7.99 -4.39 25.69
C LYS A 95 -7.29 -3.07 26.04
N ALA A 96 -8.01 -2.11 26.63
CA ALA A 96 -7.43 -0.86 27.10
C ALA A 96 -6.45 -1.05 28.28
N LEU A 97 -6.78 -1.88 29.28
CA LEU A 97 -5.88 -2.16 30.39
C LEU A 97 -4.61 -2.87 29.92
N ARG A 98 -4.72 -3.90 29.08
CA ARG A 98 -3.57 -4.59 28.49
C ARG A 98 -2.66 -3.63 27.72
N TYR A 99 -3.26 -2.67 26.99
CA TYR A 99 -2.51 -1.63 26.30
C TYR A 99 -1.78 -0.71 27.27
N ALA A 100 -2.44 -0.29 28.35
CA ALA A 100 -1.85 0.55 29.39
C ALA A 100 -0.70 -0.16 30.11
N ILE A 101 -0.86 -1.44 30.49
CA ILE A 101 0.20 -2.25 31.11
C ILE A 101 1.38 -2.40 30.14
N THR A 102 1.12 -2.73 28.88
CA THR A 102 2.17 -2.85 27.85
C THR A 102 2.94 -1.53 27.67
N LEU A 103 2.23 -0.40 27.72
CA LEU A 103 2.85 0.93 27.61
C LEU A 103 3.69 1.25 28.85
N CYS A 104 3.18 0.98 30.05
CA CYS A 104 3.92 1.16 31.30
C CYS A 104 5.18 0.28 31.36
N LEU A 105 5.10 -0.96 30.89
CA LEU A 105 6.25 -1.86 30.78
C LEU A 105 7.30 -1.32 29.82
N ARG A 106 6.88 -0.81 28.65
CA ARG A 106 7.81 -0.18 27.68
C ARG A 106 8.47 1.09 28.22
N ILE A 107 7.73 1.91 28.96
CA ILE A 107 8.29 3.10 29.61
C ILE A 107 9.31 2.68 30.68
N HIS A 108 9.00 1.64 31.47
CA HIS A 108 9.93 1.12 32.47
C HIS A 108 11.17 0.47 31.84
N GLU A 109 11.02 -0.28 30.75
CA GLU A 109 12.12 -0.84 29.96
C GLU A 109 13.01 0.28 29.41
N ALA A 110 12.41 1.33 28.83
CA ALA A 110 13.14 2.50 28.31
C ALA A 110 13.88 3.28 29.41
N ASP A 111 13.29 3.42 30.60
CA ASP A 111 13.95 4.04 31.76
C ASP A 111 15.04 3.13 32.35
N SER A 112 14.90 1.80 32.24
CA SER A 112 15.89 0.83 32.70
C SER A 112 17.09 0.68 31.76
N GLU A 113 16.89 0.90 30.46
CA GLU A 113 17.95 0.88 29.44
C GLU A 113 18.87 2.11 29.55
N GLN A 114 18.43 3.20 30.18
CA GLN A 114 19.31 4.34 30.51
C GLN A 114 20.36 4.04 31.60
N VAL A 115 20.36 2.85 32.22
CA VAL A 115 21.30 2.48 33.30
C VAL A 115 22.29 1.36 32.90
N LYS A 116 22.30 0.90 31.64
CA LYS A 116 23.23 -0.17 31.21
C LYS A 116 23.97 0.13 29.90
N ASP A 117 24.75 1.20 29.90
CA ASP A 117 25.88 1.34 28.98
C ASP A 117 27.13 0.63 29.55
N ASP A 118 27.21 -0.69 29.38
CA ASP A 118 28.50 -1.38 29.30
C ASP A 118 28.44 -2.49 28.23
N PRO A 119 28.95 -2.23 27.01
CA PRO A 119 28.88 -3.18 25.90
C PRO A 119 29.92 -4.32 25.94
N TYR A 120 30.65 -4.54 27.05
CA TYR A 120 31.76 -5.52 27.09
C TYR A 120 31.76 -6.51 28.25
N THR A 121 30.59 -7.04 28.65
CA THR A 121 30.58 -8.27 29.46
C THR A 121 30.00 -9.45 28.67
N PRO A 122 30.84 -10.36 28.13
CA PRO A 122 30.35 -11.59 27.52
C PRO A 122 29.69 -12.44 28.60
N LEU A 123 28.38 -12.66 28.50
CA LEU A 123 27.73 -13.74 29.27
C LEU A 123 28.46 -15.04 28.93
N MET A 124 29.03 -15.71 29.93
CA MET A 124 29.55 -17.06 29.77
C MET A 124 28.41 -17.98 29.36
N VAL A 125 28.35 -18.31 28.07
CA VAL A 125 27.37 -19.22 27.48
C VAL A 125 27.70 -20.64 27.91
N SER A 126 26.77 -21.26 28.65
CA SER A 126 26.76 -22.71 28.89
C SER A 126 26.75 -23.44 27.55
N THR A 127 27.69 -24.36 27.36
CA THR A 127 27.83 -25.22 26.18
C THR A 127 26.79 -26.35 26.11
N GLN A 128 25.86 -26.44 27.07
CA GLN A 128 24.79 -27.42 27.02
C GLN A 128 23.71 -27.01 26.01
N ALA A 129 23.33 -27.94 25.15
CA ALA A 129 22.28 -27.78 24.16
C ALA A 129 20.92 -27.60 24.88
N ASP A 130 20.37 -26.40 24.78
CA ASP A 130 19.07 -26.07 25.37
C ASP A 130 17.95 -26.77 24.57
N PRO A 131 16.97 -27.44 25.20
CA PRO A 131 15.91 -28.17 24.51
C PRO A 131 15.19 -27.40 23.41
N TRP A 132 15.00 -26.08 23.55
CA TRP A 132 14.33 -25.30 22.51
C TRP A 132 15.22 -25.05 21.27
N GLU A 133 16.55 -25.06 21.42
CA GLU A 133 17.49 -24.96 20.29
C GLU A 133 17.46 -26.22 19.43
N LEU A 134 17.28 -27.40 20.05
CA LEU A 134 17.09 -28.67 19.33
C LEU A 134 15.80 -28.66 18.50
N VAL A 135 14.72 -28.10 19.06
CA VAL A 135 13.46 -27.94 18.33
C VAL A 135 13.64 -26.95 17.18
N ALA A 136 14.32 -25.82 17.42
CA ALA A 136 14.61 -24.83 16.39
C ALA A 136 15.43 -25.45 15.25
N GLU A 137 16.48 -26.21 15.57
CA GLU A 137 17.32 -26.91 14.61
C GLU A 137 16.50 -27.88 13.74
N GLN A 138 15.63 -28.69 14.35
CA GLN A 138 14.79 -29.63 13.61
C GLN A 138 13.80 -28.92 12.68
N VAL A 139 13.13 -27.87 13.16
CA VAL A 139 12.18 -27.06 12.37
C VAL A 139 12.87 -26.42 11.17
N LEU A 140 14.15 -26.06 11.32
CA LEU A 140 14.95 -25.50 10.24
C LEU A 140 15.49 -26.57 9.28
N LEU A 141 15.82 -27.78 9.75
CA LEU A 141 16.35 -28.88 8.94
C LEU A 141 15.34 -29.43 7.93
N GLU A 142 14.11 -29.70 8.35
CA GLU A 142 13.20 -30.53 7.56
C GLU A 142 12.30 -29.77 6.57
N ASN A 143 12.64 -28.54 6.18
CA ASN A 143 11.98 -27.75 5.13
C ASN A 143 10.46 -28.05 4.98
N GLN A 144 9.71 -27.77 6.06
CA GLN A 144 8.24 -27.80 6.18
C GLN A 144 7.53 -29.14 6.48
N GLN A 145 8.19 -30.18 7.03
CA GLN A 145 7.48 -31.41 7.45
C GLN A 145 7.64 -31.84 8.92
N VAL A 146 8.15 -30.97 9.79
CA VAL A 146 8.24 -31.31 11.22
C VAL A 146 6.85 -31.41 11.83
N THR A 147 6.51 -32.55 12.41
CA THR A 147 5.24 -32.76 13.11
C THR A 147 5.44 -32.69 14.62
N TRP A 148 4.35 -32.46 15.36
CA TRP A 148 4.36 -32.57 16.82
C TRP A 148 4.89 -33.93 17.33
N GLY A 149 4.61 -35.01 16.59
CA GLY A 149 5.10 -36.35 16.92
C GLY A 149 6.62 -36.44 16.80
N SER A 150 7.19 -35.97 15.68
CA SER A 150 8.64 -36.05 15.44
C SER A 150 9.45 -35.22 16.44
N VAL A 151 8.95 -34.04 16.84
CA VAL A 151 9.63 -33.24 17.88
C VAL A 151 9.53 -33.90 19.25
N ARG A 152 8.40 -34.52 19.56
CA ARG A 152 8.25 -35.28 20.82
C ARG A 152 9.22 -36.45 20.88
N ASP A 153 9.38 -37.18 19.79
CA ASP A 153 10.29 -38.32 19.73
C ASP A 153 11.76 -37.84 19.80
N LEU A 154 12.10 -36.75 19.12
CA LEU A 154 13.41 -36.09 19.21
C LEU A 154 13.76 -35.65 20.64
N LEU A 155 12.84 -34.99 21.33
CA LEU A 155 13.09 -34.48 22.68
C LEU A 155 13.18 -35.59 23.73
N LYS A 156 12.52 -36.73 23.51
CA LYS A 156 12.62 -37.89 24.40
C LYS A 156 13.92 -38.66 24.24
N THR A 157 14.51 -38.67 23.05
CA THR A 157 15.79 -39.35 22.80
C THR A 157 16.99 -38.51 23.20
N HIS A 158 16.81 -37.20 23.41
CA HIS A 158 17.88 -36.29 23.78
C HIS A 158 17.99 -36.11 25.30
N GLU A 159 19.20 -36.22 25.87
CA GLU A 159 19.42 -36.22 27.33
C GLU A 159 18.91 -34.96 28.04
N VAL A 160 18.94 -33.82 27.34
CA VAL A 160 18.58 -32.51 27.88
C VAL A 160 17.08 -32.22 27.74
N GLY A 161 16.36 -32.99 26.90
CA GLY A 161 14.95 -32.75 26.58
C GLY A 161 13.98 -33.20 27.68
N PRO A 162 12.76 -32.65 27.72
CA PRO A 162 11.73 -33.11 28.65
C PRO A 162 11.36 -34.58 28.36
N GLN A 163 11.55 -35.45 29.35
CA GLN A 163 11.30 -36.89 29.20
C GLN A 163 9.81 -37.25 29.23
N SER A 164 8.97 -36.39 29.83
CA SER A 164 7.52 -36.58 29.92
C SER A 164 6.77 -35.95 28.74
N GLY A 165 5.67 -36.58 28.33
CA GLY A 165 4.81 -36.04 27.27
C GLY A 165 4.24 -34.66 27.59
N GLY A 166 3.99 -34.37 28.88
CA GLY A 166 3.53 -33.06 29.36
C GLY A 166 4.62 -31.98 29.28
N GLY A 167 5.86 -32.32 29.65
CA GLY A 167 6.99 -31.39 29.57
C GLY A 167 7.29 -30.97 28.13
N VAL A 168 7.20 -31.90 27.17
CA VAL A 168 7.31 -31.59 25.73
C VAL A 168 6.20 -30.63 25.30
N SER A 169 4.95 -30.89 25.69
CA SER A 169 3.82 -30.04 25.33
C SER A 169 3.97 -28.62 25.91
N GLN A 170 4.46 -28.49 27.14
CA GLN A 170 4.70 -27.20 27.79
C GLN A 170 5.83 -26.42 27.11
N LEU A 171 6.93 -27.09 26.74
CA LEU A 171 8.03 -26.46 25.99
C LEU A 171 7.53 -25.90 24.65
N LEU A 172 6.80 -26.70 23.88
CA LEU A 172 6.30 -26.27 22.56
C LEU A 172 5.25 -25.16 22.66
N ALA A 173 4.38 -25.21 23.67
CA ALA A 173 3.44 -24.12 23.94
C ALA A 173 4.18 -22.82 24.32
N SER A 174 5.22 -22.92 25.14
CA SER A 174 6.08 -21.77 25.50
C SER A 174 6.80 -21.20 24.27
N MET A 175 7.39 -22.06 23.42
CA MET A 175 8.03 -21.63 22.19
C MET A 175 7.06 -20.93 21.24
N ARG A 176 5.82 -21.43 21.13
CA ARG A 176 4.77 -20.78 20.32
C ARG A 176 4.34 -19.43 20.89
N ALA A 177 4.13 -19.35 22.21
CA ALA A 177 3.76 -18.10 22.88
C ALA A 177 4.81 -17.00 22.69
N HIS A 178 6.09 -17.39 22.69
CA HIS A 178 7.21 -16.49 22.45
C HIS A 178 7.56 -16.35 20.96
N GLY A 179 6.75 -16.89 20.04
CA GLY A 179 6.91 -16.71 18.59
C GLY A 179 8.15 -17.36 17.98
N TRP A 180 8.73 -18.38 18.62
CA TRP A 180 9.85 -19.16 18.08
C TRP A 180 9.40 -20.18 17.03
N ILE A 181 8.20 -20.74 17.20
CA ILE A 181 7.58 -21.65 16.25
C ILE A 181 6.09 -21.27 16.08
N ASP A 182 5.50 -21.65 14.95
CA ASP A 182 4.06 -21.66 14.79
C ASP A 182 3.59 -23.04 14.31
N SER A 183 2.29 -23.27 14.26
CA SER A 183 1.72 -24.55 13.83
C SER A 183 0.62 -24.37 12.81
N VAL A 184 0.72 -25.09 11.69
CA VAL A 184 -0.31 -25.13 10.64
C VAL A 184 -1.08 -26.46 10.77
N PRO A 185 -2.42 -26.44 10.96
CA PRO A 185 -3.20 -27.66 10.97
C PRO A 185 -3.23 -28.30 9.57
N LEU A 186 -2.99 -29.62 9.51
CA LEU A 186 -3.21 -30.43 8.31
C LEU A 186 -4.56 -31.17 8.42
N ARG A 187 -5.05 -31.78 7.34
CA ARG A 187 -6.25 -32.63 7.40
C ARG A 187 -6.04 -33.78 8.42
N GLY A 188 -6.94 -33.86 9.40
CA GLY A 188 -6.87 -34.79 10.54
C GLY A 188 -6.29 -34.16 11.81
N ASN A 189 -6.01 -34.96 12.85
CA ASN A 189 -5.42 -34.48 14.12
C ASN A 189 -3.88 -34.26 14.00
N LYS A 190 -3.40 -33.78 12.85
CA LYS A 190 -1.97 -33.55 12.60
C LYS A 190 -1.70 -32.07 12.39
N SER A 191 -0.62 -31.57 12.97
CA SER A 191 -0.14 -30.20 12.75
C SER A 191 1.34 -30.22 12.41
N VAL A 192 1.72 -29.38 11.45
CA VAL A 192 3.11 -29.15 11.07
C VAL A 192 3.62 -27.91 11.80
N LEU A 193 4.81 -27.99 12.35
CA LEU A 193 5.51 -26.89 12.97
C LEU A 193 6.28 -26.11 11.91
N ILE A 194 6.12 -24.79 11.91
CA ILE A 194 6.83 -23.88 11.01
C ILE A 194 7.68 -22.88 11.81
N PRO A 195 8.75 -22.34 11.22
CA PRO A 195 9.57 -21.31 11.85
C PRO A 195 8.74 -20.08 12.26
N GLY A 196 8.83 -19.65 13.51
CA GLY A 196 8.17 -18.43 14.00
C GLY A 196 9.07 -17.20 13.83
N LYS A 197 8.50 -15.99 14.02
CA LYS A 197 9.21 -14.70 13.82
C LYS A 197 10.51 -14.56 14.63
N ASN A 198 10.62 -15.22 15.79
CA ASN A 198 11.78 -15.10 16.67
C ASN A 198 12.81 -16.21 16.45
N ILE A 199 12.55 -17.22 15.61
CA ILE A 199 13.49 -18.33 15.36
C ILE A 199 14.83 -17.86 14.79
N SER A 200 14.85 -16.69 14.14
CA SER A 200 16.07 -16.05 13.63
C SER A 200 17.06 -15.65 14.73
N LYS A 201 16.61 -15.59 15.98
CA LYS A 201 17.44 -15.32 17.16
C LYS A 201 18.03 -16.58 17.79
N SER A 202 17.67 -17.77 17.29
CA SER A 202 18.16 -19.06 17.82
C SER A 202 19.62 -19.29 17.40
N ARG A 203 20.41 -19.95 18.25
CA ARG A 203 21.77 -20.37 17.86
C ARG A 203 21.71 -21.29 16.66
N ALA A 204 20.71 -22.17 16.60
CA ALA A 204 20.51 -23.06 15.44
C ALA A 204 20.37 -22.29 14.12
N TRP A 205 19.63 -21.17 14.10
CA TRP A 205 19.53 -20.30 12.93
C TRP A 205 20.84 -19.59 12.60
N LEU A 206 21.50 -19.04 13.61
CA LEU A 206 22.77 -18.31 13.44
C LEU A 206 23.87 -19.24 12.91
N SER A 207 24.05 -20.42 13.51
CA SER A 207 25.02 -21.42 13.06
C SER A 207 24.75 -21.91 11.63
N ARG A 208 23.49 -21.94 11.19
CA ARG A 208 23.14 -22.25 9.80
C ARG A 208 23.45 -21.12 8.84
N GLN A 209 23.25 -19.87 9.26
CA GLN A 209 23.70 -18.73 8.45
C GLN A 209 25.22 -18.72 8.34
N ASP A 210 25.94 -19.04 9.42
CA ASP A 210 27.39 -19.13 9.41
C ASP A 210 27.88 -20.29 8.53
N ALA A 211 27.28 -21.48 8.62
CA ALA A 211 27.62 -22.61 7.76
C ALA A 211 27.26 -22.37 6.28
N ALA A 212 26.12 -21.73 6.01
CA ALA A 212 25.76 -21.29 4.67
C ALA A 212 26.75 -20.24 4.15
N TYR A 213 27.15 -19.30 5.01
CA TYR A 213 28.15 -18.29 4.72
C TYR A 213 29.51 -18.91 4.39
N GLU A 214 30.01 -19.86 5.19
CA GLU A 214 31.26 -20.59 4.92
C GLU A 214 31.19 -21.45 3.65
N SER A 215 30.05 -22.11 3.39
CA SER A 215 29.86 -22.85 2.14
C SER A 215 29.84 -21.94 0.90
N SER A 216 29.25 -20.73 1.03
CA SER A 216 29.17 -19.73 -0.04
C SER A 216 30.46 -18.94 -0.24
N ALA A 217 31.29 -18.80 0.80
CA ALA A 217 32.60 -18.17 0.76
C ALA A 217 33.61 -18.92 -0.13
N SER A 218 33.34 -20.20 -0.42
CA SER A 218 34.14 -20.99 -1.37
C SER A 218 33.76 -20.77 -2.85
N ILE A 219 32.63 -20.11 -3.15
CA ILE A 219 32.10 -20.00 -4.53
C ILE A 219 32.11 -18.57 -5.09
N SER A 220 32.12 -17.49 -4.31
CA SER A 220 32.18 -16.15 -4.91
C SER A 220 32.62 -15.08 -3.92
N ALA A 221 33.75 -14.44 -4.22
CA ALA A 221 34.15 -13.15 -3.67
C ALA A 221 33.24 -12.02 -4.22
N VAL A 222 31.94 -12.07 -3.91
CA VAL A 222 30.98 -11.01 -4.21
C VAL A 222 30.52 -10.39 -2.90
N ARG A 223 30.67 -9.05 -2.85
CA ARG A 223 30.30 -8.09 -1.81
C ARG A 223 29.33 -8.61 -0.73
N ARG A 224 29.77 -8.51 0.52
CA ARG A 224 28.88 -8.47 1.70
C ARG A 224 27.91 -7.32 1.53
N ASP A 225 26.61 -7.59 1.49
CA ASP A 225 25.61 -6.55 1.76
C ASP A 225 25.69 -6.18 3.25
N PRO A 226 25.82 -4.89 3.59
CA PRO A 226 25.84 -4.46 4.98
C PRO A 226 24.49 -4.74 5.63
N GLN A 227 24.52 -5.19 6.89
CA GLN A 227 23.33 -5.25 7.74
C GLN A 227 22.57 -3.92 7.66
N PRO A 228 21.24 -3.93 7.44
CA PRO A 228 20.47 -2.71 7.30
C PRO A 228 20.60 -1.89 8.59
N THR A 229 21.25 -0.75 8.49
CA THR A 229 21.38 0.21 9.59
C THR A 229 19.99 0.64 10.09
N ASP A 230 19.88 1.11 11.33
CA ASP A 230 18.60 1.62 11.91
C ASP A 230 17.93 2.68 11.01
N LYS A 231 18.71 3.39 10.19
CA LYS A 231 18.19 4.29 9.15
C LYS A 231 17.36 3.55 8.09
N SER A 232 17.84 2.41 7.58
CA SER A 232 17.17 1.60 6.55
C SER A 232 15.77 1.15 7.00
N TRP A 233 15.61 0.76 8.26
CA TRP A 233 14.30 0.37 8.82
C TRP A 233 13.30 1.52 8.87
N ARG A 234 13.74 2.72 9.27
CA ARG A 234 12.88 3.91 9.26
C ARG A 234 12.44 4.30 7.85
N TYR A 235 13.34 4.18 6.86
CA TYR A 235 13.00 4.41 5.46
C TYR A 235 11.98 3.39 4.95
N LEU A 236 12.19 2.10 5.23
CA LEU A 236 11.25 1.05 4.84
C LEU A 236 9.86 1.26 5.46
N HIS A 237 9.79 1.65 6.74
CA HIS A 237 8.54 1.98 7.41
C HIS A 237 7.82 3.17 6.75
N LYS A 238 8.55 4.27 6.46
CA LYS A 238 7.98 5.43 5.77
C LYS A 238 7.46 5.08 4.38
N PHE A 239 8.22 4.29 3.62
CA PHE A 239 7.79 3.80 2.31
C PHE A 239 6.53 2.93 2.43
N ALA A 240 6.52 1.97 3.35
CA ALA A 240 5.36 1.09 3.55
C ALA A 240 4.11 1.87 3.98
N GLU A 241 4.27 2.86 4.85
CA GLU A 241 3.19 3.75 5.26
C GLU A 241 2.66 4.58 4.09
N PHE A 242 3.54 5.14 3.27
CA PHE A 242 3.21 5.90 2.07
C PHE A 242 2.47 5.03 1.04
N ALA A 243 3.03 3.86 0.73
CA ALA A 243 2.43 2.88 -0.18
C ALA A 243 1.04 2.47 0.29
N ARG A 244 0.89 2.13 1.58
CA ARG A 244 -0.41 1.79 2.19
C ARG A 244 -1.41 2.94 2.03
N LYS A 245 -1.02 4.19 2.32
CA LYS A 245 -1.89 5.36 2.14
C LYS A 245 -2.35 5.50 0.69
N GLY A 246 -1.43 5.39 -0.25
CA GLY A 246 -1.73 5.44 -1.70
C GLY A 246 -2.66 4.32 -2.14
N THR A 247 -2.40 3.08 -1.71
CA THR A 247 -3.25 1.93 -2.04
C THR A 247 -4.65 2.05 -1.42
N SER A 248 -4.77 2.37 -0.13
CA SER A 248 -6.07 2.51 0.53
C SER A 248 -6.93 3.61 -0.09
N PHE A 249 -6.32 4.76 -0.42
CA PHE A 249 -7.01 5.84 -1.13
C PHE A 249 -7.53 5.35 -2.49
N ASN A 250 -6.66 4.75 -3.31
CA ASN A 250 -7.05 4.33 -4.65
C ASN A 250 -8.03 3.15 -4.65
N GLN A 251 -8.01 2.28 -3.66
CA GLN A 251 -9.01 1.21 -3.54
C GLN A 251 -10.42 1.77 -3.39
N ALA A 252 -10.62 2.71 -2.45
CA ALA A 252 -11.91 3.34 -2.23
C ALA A 252 -12.34 4.17 -3.46
N ALA A 253 -11.44 5.00 -3.99
CA ALA A 253 -11.71 5.83 -5.16
C ALA A 253 -12.01 5.02 -6.42
N LEU A 254 -11.35 3.87 -6.63
CA LEU A 254 -11.60 3.01 -7.79
C LEU A 254 -12.94 2.31 -7.69
N LEU A 255 -13.34 1.86 -6.50
CA LEU A 255 -14.66 1.26 -6.27
C LEU A 255 -15.78 2.25 -6.56
N ASP A 256 -15.67 3.47 -6.04
CA ASP A 256 -16.62 4.56 -6.32
C ASP A 256 -16.69 4.88 -7.82
N PHE A 257 -15.52 5.10 -8.43
CA PHE A 257 -15.42 5.35 -9.88
C PHE A 257 -16.09 4.24 -10.69
N MET A 258 -15.82 2.97 -10.37
CA MET A 258 -16.40 1.83 -11.08
C MET A 258 -17.90 1.75 -10.92
N HIS A 259 -18.42 1.99 -9.72
CA HIS A 259 -19.86 1.94 -9.44
C HIS A 259 -20.61 3.00 -10.27
N VAL A 260 -20.20 4.27 -10.15
CA VAL A 260 -20.89 5.39 -10.81
C VAL A 260 -20.72 5.32 -12.33
N ALA A 261 -19.53 4.95 -12.84
CA ALA A 261 -19.33 4.74 -14.28
C ALA A 261 -20.26 3.65 -14.85
N HIS A 262 -20.53 2.60 -14.06
CA HIS A 262 -21.44 1.54 -14.47
C HIS A 262 -22.90 1.97 -14.51
N GLU A 263 -23.35 2.78 -13.55
CA GLU A 263 -24.71 3.32 -13.57
C GLU A 263 -24.92 4.24 -14.79
N HIS A 264 -23.97 5.14 -15.09
CA HIS A 264 -24.05 5.94 -16.32
C HIS A 264 -24.02 5.09 -17.61
N HIS A 265 -23.23 4.01 -17.63
CA HIS A 265 -23.23 3.08 -18.76
C HIS A 265 -24.57 2.35 -18.91
N ARG A 266 -25.19 2.00 -17.78
CA ARG A 266 -26.53 1.38 -17.74
C ARG A 266 -27.60 2.34 -18.22
N GLU A 267 -27.59 3.59 -17.80
CA GLU A 267 -28.52 4.63 -18.28
C GLU A 267 -28.41 4.81 -19.80
N MET A 268 -27.18 4.84 -20.33
CA MET A 268 -26.92 4.89 -21.77
C MET A 268 -27.49 3.66 -22.49
N ARG A 269 -27.36 2.46 -21.90
CA ARG A 269 -27.94 1.23 -22.46
C ARG A 269 -29.47 1.31 -22.53
N LEU A 270 -30.13 1.72 -21.45
CA LEU A 270 -31.59 1.86 -21.42
C LEU A 270 -32.07 2.88 -22.47
N ALA A 271 -31.37 4.00 -22.63
CA ALA A 271 -31.69 4.98 -23.66
C ALA A 271 -31.48 4.45 -25.09
N LEU A 272 -30.54 3.51 -25.28
CA LEU A 272 -30.35 2.83 -26.57
C LEU A 272 -31.49 1.85 -26.84
N ASP A 273 -31.87 1.03 -25.86
CA ASP A 273 -32.94 0.04 -25.98
C ASP A 273 -34.27 0.73 -26.30
N GLU A 274 -34.61 1.81 -25.58
CA GLU A 274 -35.82 2.62 -25.85
C GLU A 274 -35.84 3.21 -27.27
N LEU A 275 -34.69 3.66 -27.80
CA LEU A 275 -34.58 4.19 -29.15
C LEU A 275 -34.85 3.09 -30.19
N GLU A 276 -34.35 1.87 -29.94
CA GLU A 276 -34.55 0.72 -30.83
C GLU A 276 -36.00 0.21 -30.78
N ASP A 277 -36.62 0.17 -29.60
CA ASP A 277 -37.98 -0.31 -29.40
C ASP A 277 -39.05 0.66 -29.93
N ALA A 278 -38.90 1.95 -29.64
CA ALA A 278 -39.89 2.97 -30.02
C ALA A 278 -39.95 3.22 -31.53
N LYS A 279 -39.01 2.66 -32.32
CA LYS A 279 -38.74 3.05 -33.72
C LYS A 279 -38.65 4.56 -33.90
N SER A 280 -38.31 5.27 -32.82
CA SER A 280 -38.18 6.72 -32.79
C SER A 280 -36.85 7.11 -33.46
N GLN A 281 -36.83 8.23 -34.17
CA GLN A 281 -35.59 8.81 -34.68
C GLN A 281 -34.95 9.80 -33.69
N ASP A 282 -35.59 10.08 -32.55
CA ASP A 282 -35.07 11.07 -31.61
C ASP A 282 -33.93 10.51 -30.73
N SER A 283 -32.70 10.66 -31.20
CA SER A 283 -31.48 10.25 -30.49
C SER A 283 -31.03 11.20 -29.38
N ARG A 284 -31.80 12.24 -29.03
CA ARG A 284 -31.39 13.26 -28.04
C ARG A 284 -31.09 12.67 -26.66
N ARG A 285 -31.95 11.79 -26.14
CA ARG A 285 -31.74 11.16 -24.83
C ARG A 285 -30.49 10.29 -24.83
N LEU A 286 -30.33 9.46 -25.85
CA LEU A 286 -29.13 8.63 -26.02
C LEU A 286 -27.86 9.50 -26.09
N LEU A 287 -27.88 10.57 -26.89
CA LEU A 287 -26.75 11.51 -26.97
C LEU A 287 -26.42 12.13 -25.61
N ALA A 288 -27.43 12.58 -24.86
CA ALA A 288 -27.22 13.16 -23.53
C ALA A 288 -26.55 12.16 -22.58
N THR A 289 -27.02 10.92 -22.52
CA THR A 289 -26.43 9.87 -21.67
C THR A 289 -25.01 9.48 -22.09
N VAL A 290 -24.70 9.44 -23.39
CA VAL A 290 -23.33 9.18 -23.88
C VAL A 290 -22.38 10.32 -23.51
N LEU A 291 -22.82 11.57 -23.64
CA LEU A 291 -22.02 12.73 -23.25
C LEU A 291 -21.75 12.73 -21.75
N HIS A 292 -22.78 12.49 -20.95
CA HIS A 292 -22.66 12.42 -19.49
C HIS A 292 -21.67 11.33 -19.06
N LEU A 293 -21.77 10.12 -19.62
CA LEU A 293 -20.80 9.05 -19.36
C LEU A 293 -19.37 9.50 -19.66
N ASN A 294 -19.14 10.14 -20.81
CA ASN A 294 -17.79 10.56 -21.21
C ASN A 294 -17.23 11.69 -20.36
N GLU A 295 -18.06 12.68 -20.03
CA GLU A 295 -17.69 13.78 -19.13
C GLU A 295 -17.30 13.22 -17.76
N PHE A 296 -18.14 12.36 -17.17
CA PHE A 296 -17.83 11.66 -15.91
C PHE A 296 -16.50 10.90 -15.98
N LEU A 297 -16.30 10.06 -17.01
CA LEU A 297 -15.09 9.26 -17.16
C LEU A 297 -13.83 10.13 -17.26
N CYS A 298 -13.91 11.27 -17.95
CA CYS A 298 -12.76 12.17 -18.10
C CYS A 298 -12.48 12.93 -16.81
N GLU A 299 -13.48 13.61 -16.27
CA GLU A 299 -13.36 14.44 -15.06
C GLU A 299 -12.89 13.62 -13.88
N ARG A 300 -13.47 12.43 -13.65
CA ARG A 300 -13.05 11.59 -12.53
C ARG A 300 -11.68 10.96 -12.71
N THR A 301 -11.28 10.62 -13.94
CA THR A 301 -9.91 10.15 -14.20
C THR A 301 -8.90 11.27 -13.88
N GLU A 302 -9.17 12.48 -14.34
CA GLU A 302 -8.31 13.64 -14.08
C GLU A 302 -8.27 13.98 -12.59
N GLN A 303 -9.41 14.07 -11.92
CA GLN A 303 -9.49 14.34 -10.48
C GLN A 303 -8.70 13.31 -9.67
N THR A 304 -8.86 12.02 -9.98
CA THR A 304 -8.12 10.94 -9.31
C THR A 304 -6.63 11.06 -9.55
N ALA A 305 -6.21 11.41 -10.78
CA ALA A 305 -4.81 11.66 -11.09
C ALA A 305 -4.25 12.82 -10.26
N GLN A 306 -4.97 13.94 -10.15
CA GLN A 306 -4.54 15.09 -9.34
C GLN A 306 -4.41 14.73 -7.85
N GLN A 307 -5.33 13.94 -7.30
CA GLN A 307 -5.25 13.47 -5.91
C GLN A 307 -4.04 12.56 -5.69
N ASN A 308 -3.73 11.69 -6.66
CA ASN A 308 -2.51 10.87 -6.64
C ASN A 308 -1.23 11.71 -6.77
N PHE A 309 -1.24 12.74 -7.61
CA PHE A 309 -0.13 13.68 -7.73
C PHE A 309 0.12 14.38 -6.40
N GLU A 310 -0.92 14.77 -5.66
CA GLU A 310 -0.75 15.37 -4.33
C GLU A 310 -0.11 14.41 -3.32
N LEU A 311 -0.48 13.14 -3.33
CA LEU A 311 0.20 12.11 -2.51
C LEU A 311 1.67 11.99 -2.92
N LEU A 312 1.97 11.89 -4.21
CA LEU A 312 3.34 11.81 -4.71
C LEU A 312 4.16 13.06 -4.36
N ARG A 313 3.57 14.27 -4.37
CA ARG A 313 4.25 15.49 -3.89
C ARG A 313 4.65 15.39 -2.42
N GLN A 314 3.81 14.79 -1.57
CA GLN A 314 4.16 14.55 -0.16
C GLN A 314 5.38 13.62 -0.03
N TYR A 315 5.49 12.61 -0.90
CA TYR A 315 6.66 11.74 -0.95
C TYR A 315 7.95 12.48 -1.36
N PHE A 316 7.85 13.39 -2.35
CA PHE A 316 9.01 14.15 -2.84
C PHE A 316 9.35 15.41 -2.01
N HIS A 317 8.48 15.81 -1.07
CA HIS A 317 8.53 17.11 -0.38
C HIS A 317 9.87 17.40 0.31
N ASP A 318 10.45 16.42 1.00
CA ASP A 318 11.64 16.63 1.82
C ASP A 318 12.96 16.70 1.01
N ARG A 319 12.92 16.43 -0.31
CA ARG A 319 14.12 16.32 -1.14
C ARG A 319 14.54 17.63 -1.79
N ASN A 320 13.57 18.45 -2.17
CA ASN A 320 13.82 19.74 -2.80
C ASN A 320 12.65 20.69 -2.59
N SER A 321 12.93 22.00 -2.63
CA SER A 321 11.89 23.04 -2.58
C SER A 321 10.91 22.99 -3.75
N VAL A 322 11.28 22.31 -4.83
CA VAL A 322 10.44 22.06 -6.00
C VAL A 322 10.15 20.56 -6.09
N ALA A 323 8.87 20.20 -6.11
CA ALA A 323 8.44 18.82 -6.37
C ALA A 323 8.51 18.50 -7.88
N PRO A 324 8.67 17.23 -8.29
CA PRO A 324 8.60 16.87 -9.69
C PRO A 324 7.20 17.15 -10.24
N ARG A 325 7.16 17.59 -11.49
CA ARG A 325 5.90 17.79 -12.20
C ARG A 325 5.41 16.45 -12.71
N MET A 326 4.12 16.21 -12.56
CA MET A 326 3.52 14.95 -12.97
C MET A 326 2.54 15.12 -14.12
N SER A 327 2.50 14.12 -15.00
CA SER A 327 1.47 14.03 -16.04
C SER A 327 1.15 12.60 -16.41
N ILE A 328 -0.10 12.37 -16.80
CA ILE A 328 -0.56 11.14 -17.44
C ILE A 328 -0.72 11.43 -18.91
N ILE A 329 0.03 10.72 -19.73
CA ILE A 329 0.03 10.84 -21.19
C ILE A 329 -0.47 9.52 -21.77
N VAL A 330 -1.49 9.53 -22.61
CA VAL A 330 -2.03 8.33 -23.24
C VAL A 330 -1.77 8.34 -24.74
N ASN A 331 -1.78 7.14 -25.33
CA ASN A 331 -1.75 6.98 -26.77
C ASN A 331 -3.13 7.32 -27.34
N TRP A 332 -3.14 8.15 -28.38
CA TRP A 332 -4.33 8.65 -29.04
C TRP A 332 -4.13 8.65 -30.55
N GLN A 333 -5.01 7.95 -31.25
CA GLN A 333 -5.07 7.95 -32.71
C GLN A 333 -6.20 8.87 -33.19
N ARG A 334 -5.93 9.69 -34.20
CA ARG A 334 -6.96 10.50 -34.88
C ARG A 334 -7.75 9.59 -35.83
N GLU A 335 -9.05 9.87 -36.01
CA GLU A 335 -9.91 9.04 -36.88
C GLU A 335 -9.41 8.95 -38.33
N ASP A 336 -8.67 9.96 -38.81
CA ASP A 336 -8.18 10.08 -40.19
C ASP A 336 -6.64 9.96 -40.30
N ASP A 337 -5.95 9.55 -39.23
CA ASP A 337 -4.48 9.48 -39.18
C ASP A 337 -4.01 8.10 -38.71
N ASP A 338 -3.08 7.50 -39.45
CA ASP A 338 -2.43 6.25 -39.05
C ASP A 338 -1.44 6.46 -37.90
N ASP A 339 -1.13 7.72 -37.58
CA ASP A 339 -0.23 8.05 -36.48
C ASP A 339 -0.87 7.91 -35.10
N ILE A 340 -0.17 7.21 -34.22
CA ILE A 340 -0.42 7.22 -32.78
C ILE A 340 0.30 8.43 -32.17
N LEU A 341 -0.48 9.44 -31.81
CA LEU A 341 -0.03 10.61 -31.07
C LEU A 341 -0.13 10.37 -29.57
N THR A 342 0.63 11.14 -28.81
CA THR A 342 0.54 11.18 -27.36
C THR A 342 -0.33 12.36 -26.93
N ARG A 343 -1.13 12.18 -25.88
CA ARG A 343 -2.00 13.24 -25.35
C ARG A 343 -2.07 13.21 -23.83
N ALA A 344 -1.92 14.37 -23.21
CA ALA A 344 -2.11 14.48 -21.76
C ALA A 344 -3.59 14.30 -21.39
N VAL A 345 -3.86 13.40 -20.45
CA VAL A 345 -5.19 13.21 -19.83
C VAL A 345 -5.25 13.88 -18.46
N ALA A 346 -4.11 14.00 -17.79
CA ALA A 346 -3.96 14.79 -16.58
C ALA A 346 -2.56 15.39 -16.57
N ARG A 347 -2.44 16.62 -16.07
CA ARG A 347 -1.15 17.30 -15.88
C ARG A 347 -1.24 18.18 -14.65
N ASP A 348 -0.13 18.33 -13.93
CA ASP A 348 -0.02 19.35 -12.92
C ASP A 348 -0.41 20.72 -13.48
N SER A 349 -1.35 21.39 -12.81
CA SER A 349 -1.90 22.70 -13.19
C SER A 349 -0.87 23.84 -13.23
N SER A 350 0.36 23.58 -12.78
CA SER A 350 1.42 24.57 -12.67
C SER A 350 2.02 24.99 -14.02
N VAL A 351 1.79 24.23 -15.10
CA VAL A 351 2.39 24.50 -16.41
C VAL A 351 1.45 24.09 -17.56
N ASP A 352 1.21 25.00 -18.50
CA ASP A 352 0.48 24.73 -19.74
C ASP A 352 1.43 24.70 -20.95
N TYR A 353 1.31 23.67 -21.80
CA TYR A 353 2.03 23.57 -23.08
C TYR A 353 1.43 22.46 -23.97
N GLY A 354 1.48 22.65 -25.29
CA GLY A 354 1.15 21.59 -26.24
C GLY A 354 2.17 20.46 -26.16
N SER A 355 1.72 19.21 -25.98
CA SER A 355 2.60 18.04 -25.94
C SER A 355 2.16 16.93 -26.88
N GLU A 356 1.33 17.23 -27.88
CA GLU A 356 0.95 16.25 -28.88
C GLU A 356 2.16 15.94 -29.76
N ALA A 357 2.67 14.72 -29.67
CA ALA A 357 3.77 14.24 -30.49
C ALA A 357 3.68 12.73 -30.69
N ARG A 358 4.35 12.19 -31.72
CA ARG A 358 4.39 10.74 -31.92
C ARG A 358 5.25 10.10 -30.84
N VAL A 359 4.85 8.91 -30.39
CA VAL A 359 5.61 8.12 -29.37
C VAL A 359 7.08 7.96 -29.78
N VAL A 360 7.34 7.72 -31.06
CA VAL A 360 8.68 7.45 -31.60
C VAL A 360 9.62 8.66 -31.59
N GLU A 361 9.10 9.88 -31.44
CA GLU A 361 9.88 11.11 -31.44
C GLU A 361 10.48 11.45 -30.06
N ASN A 362 9.93 10.84 -29.00
CA ASN A 362 10.42 10.99 -27.63
C ASN A 362 11.20 9.73 -27.21
N SER A 363 12.50 9.88 -26.91
CA SER A 363 13.35 8.74 -26.52
C SER A 363 12.78 7.94 -25.36
N GLY A 364 12.19 8.62 -24.37
CA GLY A 364 11.64 7.98 -23.19
C GLY A 364 10.38 7.17 -23.50
N PHE A 365 9.42 7.72 -24.24
CA PHE A 365 8.22 6.98 -24.64
C PHE A 365 8.55 5.80 -25.55
N LYS A 366 9.44 6.01 -26.52
CA LYS A 366 9.95 4.95 -27.39
C LYS A 366 10.59 3.81 -26.58
N HIS A 367 11.41 4.14 -25.59
CA HIS A 367 12.01 3.14 -24.70
C HIS A 367 10.95 2.34 -23.96
N VAL A 368 10.04 3.00 -23.24
CA VAL A 368 8.99 2.35 -22.43
C VAL A 368 8.13 1.41 -23.26
N ILE A 369 7.74 1.81 -24.48
CA ILE A 369 6.96 0.96 -25.39
C ILE A 369 7.79 -0.24 -25.87
N HIS A 370 9.07 -0.05 -26.17
CA HIS A 370 9.92 -1.12 -26.70
C HIS A 370 10.30 -2.15 -25.63
N THR A 371 10.65 -1.71 -24.42
CA THR A 371 11.13 -2.59 -23.35
C THR A 371 10.00 -3.10 -22.44
N GLY A 372 8.88 -2.38 -22.37
CA GLY A 372 7.83 -2.63 -21.38
C GLY A 372 8.23 -2.24 -19.95
N THR A 373 9.34 -1.53 -19.79
CA THR A 373 9.87 -1.10 -18.48
C THR A 373 9.81 0.42 -18.35
N TYR A 374 10.24 0.94 -17.20
CA TYR A 374 10.40 2.38 -16.99
C TYR A 374 11.55 2.94 -17.84
N TYR A 375 11.57 4.27 -18.01
CA TYR A 375 12.70 5.04 -18.51
C TYR A 375 13.11 6.08 -17.47
N LEU A 376 14.40 6.10 -17.12
CA LEU A 376 14.98 7.11 -16.23
C LEU A 376 16.15 7.79 -16.94
N ASN A 377 16.12 9.11 -16.99
CA ASN A 377 17.27 9.91 -17.39
C ASN A 377 17.42 11.07 -16.42
N ASN A 378 18.46 11.00 -15.60
CA ASN A 378 18.76 11.98 -14.58
C ASN A 378 19.63 13.14 -15.07
N ASP A 379 20.25 13.05 -16.25
CA ASP A 379 21.08 14.10 -16.83
C ASP A 379 20.77 14.29 -18.32
N ILE A 380 19.58 14.84 -18.58
CA ILE A 380 19.13 15.16 -19.92
C ILE A 380 20.08 16.12 -20.65
N PRO A 381 20.64 17.19 -20.04
CA PRO A 381 21.61 18.04 -20.70
C PRO A 381 22.77 17.26 -21.34
N SER A 382 23.41 16.35 -20.60
CA SER A 382 24.50 15.52 -21.13
C SER A 382 23.99 14.55 -22.20
N ALA A 383 22.86 13.88 -21.95
CA ALA A 383 22.28 12.93 -22.91
C ALA A 383 21.87 13.59 -24.25
N ILE A 384 21.46 14.86 -24.22
CA ILE A 384 21.21 15.64 -25.43
C ILE A 384 22.52 15.88 -26.16
N LEU A 385 23.59 16.30 -25.50
CA LEU A 385 24.88 16.54 -26.16
C LEU A 385 25.45 15.27 -26.81
N GLU A 386 25.26 14.12 -26.18
CA GLU A 386 25.68 12.81 -26.69
C GLU A 386 24.81 12.29 -27.84
N GLY A 387 23.63 12.86 -28.05
CA GLY A 387 22.67 12.34 -29.04
C GLY A 387 21.81 11.18 -28.57
N SER A 388 21.88 10.80 -27.28
CA SER A 388 21.16 9.66 -26.72
C SER A 388 19.72 10.00 -26.27
N TYR A 389 19.39 11.29 -26.10
CA TYR A 389 18.03 11.74 -25.76
C TYR A 389 17.44 12.72 -26.80
N SER A 390 16.19 12.48 -27.21
CA SER A 390 15.39 13.36 -28.05
C SER A 390 14.02 13.63 -27.44
N ASN A 391 13.56 14.87 -27.59
CA ASN A 391 12.21 15.27 -27.28
C ASN A 391 11.69 16.18 -28.42
N PRO A 392 10.46 15.96 -28.92
CA PRO A 392 9.88 16.77 -29.99
C PRO A 392 9.76 18.26 -29.63
N ARG A 393 9.79 18.61 -28.34
CA ARG A 393 9.78 19.99 -27.84
C ARG A 393 11.15 20.68 -27.91
N PHE A 394 12.22 19.98 -28.26
CA PHE A 394 13.54 20.60 -28.43
C PHE A 394 13.70 21.25 -29.80
N ASP A 395 14.31 22.42 -29.83
CA ASP A 395 14.84 23.04 -31.04
C ASP A 395 16.06 22.22 -31.49
N LEU A 396 15.83 21.32 -32.45
CA LEU A 396 16.85 20.42 -32.96
C LEU A 396 17.99 21.15 -33.66
N GLU A 397 17.71 22.31 -34.28
CA GLU A 397 18.75 23.11 -34.93
C GLU A 397 19.69 23.70 -33.88
N TYR A 398 19.12 24.28 -32.81
CA TYR A 398 19.89 24.80 -31.69
C TYR A 398 20.68 23.70 -30.97
N VAL A 399 20.06 22.55 -30.71
CA VAL A 399 20.74 21.38 -30.12
C VAL A 399 21.91 20.91 -30.98
N ASN A 400 21.75 20.81 -32.30
CA ASN A 400 22.83 20.41 -33.21
C ASN A 400 23.97 21.43 -33.24
N ASN A 401 23.65 22.73 -33.19
CA ASN A 401 24.64 23.79 -33.07
C ASN A 401 25.44 23.70 -31.76
N LEU A 402 24.77 23.46 -30.63
CA LEU A 402 25.43 23.20 -29.35
C LEU A 402 26.35 21.97 -29.45
N ARG A 403 25.85 20.83 -29.96
CA ARG A 403 26.68 19.62 -30.15
C ARG A 403 27.94 19.92 -30.93
N ASN A 404 27.85 20.65 -32.04
CA ASN A 404 29.01 21.01 -32.86
C ASN A 404 30.02 21.90 -32.11
N GLN A 405 29.52 22.87 -31.32
CA GLN A 405 30.36 23.75 -30.49
C GLN A 405 31.10 22.98 -29.40
N TYR A 406 30.40 22.09 -28.67
CA TYR A 406 31.01 21.29 -27.60
C TYR A 406 31.82 20.09 -28.10
N SER A 407 31.62 19.64 -29.33
CA SER A 407 32.44 18.59 -29.97
C SER A 407 33.80 19.10 -30.44
N THR A 408 33.92 20.41 -30.70
CA THR A 408 35.14 21.04 -31.27
C THR A 408 36.05 21.69 -30.22
N HIS A 409 35.53 22.00 -29.04
CA HIS A 409 36.32 22.48 -27.91
C HIS A 409 36.42 21.37 -26.86
N ALA A 410 37.67 20.97 -26.57
CA ALA A 410 38.00 20.01 -25.53
C ALA A 410 37.12 20.26 -24.31
N ILE A 411 36.32 19.25 -23.96
CA ILE A 411 35.39 19.19 -22.84
C ILE A 411 36.03 19.93 -21.67
N ASP A 412 35.64 21.19 -21.46
CA ASP A 412 36.07 21.95 -20.30
C ASP A 412 35.69 21.10 -19.09
N GLN A 413 36.55 21.08 -18.06
CA GLN A 413 36.56 20.13 -16.94
C GLN A 413 35.26 20.07 -16.11
N HIS A 414 34.20 20.75 -16.54
CA HIS A 414 32.89 20.88 -15.91
C HIS A 414 31.74 20.32 -16.78
N GLY A 415 32.01 19.79 -17.97
CA GLY A 415 31.19 18.78 -18.70
C GLY A 415 29.72 19.08 -19.07
N GLY A 416 29.13 20.19 -18.63
CA GLY A 416 27.69 20.44 -18.76
C GLY A 416 27.32 21.61 -19.67
N VAL A 417 26.14 21.53 -20.30
CA VAL A 417 25.48 22.67 -20.97
C VAL A 417 25.32 23.81 -19.96
N ARG A 418 25.78 25.02 -20.31
CA ARG A 418 25.55 26.20 -19.46
C ARG A 418 24.05 26.36 -19.20
N LEU A 419 23.68 26.51 -17.92
CA LEU A 419 22.28 26.67 -17.50
C LEU A 419 21.54 27.81 -18.21
N SER A 420 22.26 28.84 -18.65
CA SER A 420 21.72 29.98 -19.42
C SER A 420 21.18 29.58 -20.81
N ASP A 421 21.67 28.49 -21.39
CA ASP A 421 21.23 28.00 -22.70
C ASP A 421 20.08 27.00 -22.58
N TRP A 422 19.78 26.53 -21.36
CA TRP A 422 18.82 25.45 -21.15
C TRP A 422 17.40 25.81 -21.60
N GLU A 423 16.96 27.04 -21.37
CA GLU A 423 15.63 27.50 -21.80
C GLU A 423 15.53 27.65 -23.33
N ARG A 424 16.65 27.98 -23.99
CA ARG A 424 16.71 28.18 -25.46
C ARG A 424 16.63 26.87 -26.23
N ILE A 425 16.94 25.74 -25.58
CA ILE A 425 16.80 24.40 -26.17
C ILE A 425 15.33 24.07 -26.44
N TRP A 426 14.37 24.68 -25.75
CA TRP A 426 12.96 24.37 -25.92
C TRP A 426 12.32 25.25 -27.00
N LYS A 427 11.57 24.66 -27.94
CA LYS A 427 11.03 25.32 -29.15
C LYS A 427 10.20 26.59 -28.92
N ASP A 428 9.63 26.77 -27.73
CA ASP A 428 8.84 27.96 -27.39
C ASP A 428 9.64 29.01 -26.58
N GLY A 429 10.97 28.87 -26.49
CA GLY A 429 11.89 29.74 -25.74
C GLY A 429 11.97 31.21 -26.22
N ASN A 430 11.19 31.59 -27.24
CA ASN A 430 10.97 32.98 -27.60
C ASN A 430 9.77 33.56 -26.82
N SER A 431 10.03 33.98 -25.58
CA SER A 431 9.26 34.93 -24.75
C SER A 431 7.91 34.52 -24.11
N SER A 432 7.27 33.40 -24.46
CA SER A 432 5.97 33.01 -23.86
C SER A 432 5.97 31.69 -23.08
N MET A 433 7.07 30.94 -23.10
CA MET A 433 7.15 29.63 -22.43
C MET A 433 7.47 29.81 -20.95
N ASP A 434 6.65 29.18 -20.10
CA ASP A 434 6.90 29.11 -18.67
C ASP A 434 8.18 28.32 -18.40
N SER A 435 9.22 28.94 -17.81
CA SER A 435 10.50 28.28 -17.52
C SER A 435 10.35 27.07 -16.61
N ARG A 436 9.26 27.01 -15.82
CA ARG A 436 8.88 25.83 -15.03
C ARG A 436 8.59 24.61 -15.90
N SER A 437 8.37 24.79 -17.20
CA SER A 437 8.11 23.73 -18.17
C SER A 437 9.36 22.95 -18.62
N CYS A 438 10.55 23.52 -18.38
CA CYS A 438 11.85 22.95 -18.73
C CYS A 438 12.34 22.01 -17.61
N TYR A 439 12.82 20.82 -17.97
CA TYR A 439 13.27 19.82 -16.99
C TYR A 439 14.61 19.19 -17.38
N LYS A 440 15.41 18.77 -16.41
CA LYS A 440 16.74 18.17 -16.61
C LYS A 440 16.85 16.71 -16.15
N SER A 441 15.90 16.25 -15.35
CA SER A 441 15.71 14.83 -15.06
C SER A 441 14.28 14.43 -15.40
N THR A 442 14.10 13.22 -15.90
CA THR A 442 12.78 12.63 -16.19
C THR A 442 12.73 11.17 -15.76
N LEU A 443 11.61 10.78 -15.15
CA LEU A 443 11.25 9.39 -14.86
C LEU A 443 9.90 9.12 -15.54
N ILE A 444 9.84 8.08 -16.35
CA ILE A 444 8.65 7.71 -17.11
C ILE A 444 8.32 6.25 -16.80
N ILE A 445 7.11 6.02 -16.28
CA ILE A 445 6.61 4.70 -15.92
C ILE A 445 5.48 4.30 -16.87
N PRO A 446 5.45 3.05 -17.37
CA PRO A 446 4.30 2.56 -18.13
C PRO A 446 3.04 2.51 -17.27
N LEU A 447 1.95 3.09 -17.77
CA LEU A 447 0.61 2.83 -17.27
C LEU A 447 0.10 1.55 -17.93
N ALA A 448 0.47 0.42 -17.36
CA ALA A 448 0.25 -0.87 -18.00
C ALA A 448 -0.60 -1.83 -17.15
N LEU A 449 -1.19 -2.80 -17.84
CA LEU A 449 -1.75 -4.01 -17.24
C LEU A 449 -0.78 -5.18 -17.51
N ARG A 450 -0.25 -5.78 -16.44
CA ARG A 450 0.58 -6.99 -16.56
C ARG A 450 -0.29 -8.17 -17.01
N HIS A 451 0.19 -8.94 -17.99
CA HIS A 451 -0.53 -10.11 -18.49
C HIS A 451 -0.35 -11.36 -17.63
N GLU A 452 0.65 -11.35 -16.74
CA GLU A 452 0.92 -12.42 -15.80
C GLU A 452 -0.32 -12.63 -14.93
N ASN A 453 -0.86 -13.85 -14.96
CA ASN A 453 -2.07 -14.27 -14.23
C ASN A 453 -3.42 -13.79 -14.78
N LEU A 454 -3.47 -13.13 -15.95
CA LEU A 454 -4.76 -12.90 -16.61
C LEU A 454 -5.33 -14.22 -17.15
N SER A 455 -6.64 -14.41 -17.04
CA SER A 455 -7.29 -15.58 -17.62
C SER A 455 -7.08 -15.63 -19.14
N GLN A 456 -7.11 -16.83 -19.72
CA GLN A 456 -6.90 -16.99 -21.15
C GLN A 456 -8.03 -16.30 -21.95
N GLU A 457 -9.27 -16.37 -21.46
CA GLU A 457 -10.43 -15.71 -22.05
C GLU A 457 -10.25 -14.20 -22.07
N PHE A 458 -9.73 -13.63 -20.98
CA PHE A 458 -9.50 -12.20 -20.90
C PHE A 458 -8.35 -11.78 -21.82
N ARG A 459 -7.26 -12.54 -21.89
CA ARG A 459 -6.17 -12.30 -22.85
C ARG A 459 -6.63 -12.36 -24.29
N THR A 460 -7.44 -13.35 -24.66
CA THR A 460 -8.04 -13.46 -25.99
C THR A 460 -8.94 -12.25 -26.28
N SER A 461 -9.83 -11.89 -25.36
CA SER A 461 -10.68 -10.71 -25.53
C SER A 461 -9.89 -9.41 -25.62
N LEU A 462 -8.76 -9.28 -24.91
CA LEU A 462 -7.88 -8.13 -25.05
C LEU A 462 -7.25 -8.13 -26.45
N LYS A 463 -6.63 -9.24 -26.89
CA LYS A 463 -6.02 -9.33 -28.22
C LYS A 463 -7.00 -9.02 -29.35
N GLU A 464 -8.19 -9.60 -29.32
CA GLU A 464 -9.22 -9.38 -30.35
C GLU A 464 -9.72 -7.94 -30.38
N ARG A 465 -9.95 -7.33 -29.21
CA ARG A 465 -10.57 -6.00 -29.13
C ARG A 465 -9.56 -4.85 -29.13
N PHE A 466 -8.29 -5.13 -28.86
CA PHE A 466 -7.20 -4.17 -28.91
C PHE A 466 -6.29 -4.36 -30.13
N ALA A 467 -6.56 -5.31 -31.03
CA ALA A 467 -5.75 -5.50 -32.25
C ALA A 467 -5.50 -4.16 -32.98
N ASP A 468 -6.56 -3.35 -33.12
CA ASP A 468 -6.51 -2.04 -33.76
C ASP A 468 -5.75 -0.98 -32.92
N TYR A 469 -5.74 -1.14 -31.58
CA TYR A 469 -5.15 -0.17 -30.65
C TYR A 469 -3.66 -0.43 -30.38
N VAL A 470 -3.23 -1.68 -30.53
CA VAL A 470 -1.91 -2.17 -30.09
C VAL A 470 -0.87 -2.11 -31.21
N GLY A 471 -1.30 -1.92 -32.46
CA GLY A 471 -0.43 -1.78 -33.64
C GLY A 471 0.34 -3.07 -33.95
N GLU A 472 0.77 -3.25 -35.19
CA GLU A 472 1.54 -4.45 -35.61
C GLU A 472 2.85 -4.62 -34.81
N ASN A 473 3.44 -3.52 -34.34
CA ASN A 473 4.70 -3.54 -33.58
C ASN A 473 4.61 -4.14 -32.17
N SER A 474 3.39 -4.35 -31.65
CA SER A 474 3.20 -5.00 -30.34
C SER A 474 2.86 -6.49 -30.46
N GLN A 475 2.87 -7.06 -31.67
CA GLN A 475 2.67 -8.50 -31.86
C GLN A 475 3.83 -9.33 -31.30
N THR A 476 5.02 -8.75 -31.18
CA THR A 476 6.12 -9.23 -30.32
C THR A 476 5.87 -8.76 -28.89
N LEU A 477 4.88 -9.38 -28.24
CA LEU A 477 4.36 -9.02 -26.93
C LEU A 477 5.47 -8.92 -25.87
N ALA A 478 5.83 -7.70 -25.48
CA ALA A 478 6.23 -7.45 -24.10
C ALA A 478 5.11 -7.97 -23.17
N PRO A 479 5.42 -8.47 -21.95
CA PRO A 479 4.44 -9.11 -21.06
C PRO A 479 3.35 -8.17 -20.51
N GLN A 480 3.20 -6.96 -21.03
CA GLN A 480 2.32 -5.91 -20.50
C GLN A 480 1.62 -5.14 -21.62
N LEU A 481 0.35 -4.79 -21.40
CA LEU A 481 -0.42 -3.89 -22.26
C LEU A 481 -0.29 -2.46 -21.74
N ILE A 482 0.39 -1.58 -22.49
CA ILE A 482 0.65 -0.19 -22.07
C ILE A 482 -0.45 0.74 -22.61
N PHE A 483 -1.19 1.38 -21.70
CA PHE A 483 -2.24 2.34 -22.05
C PHE A 483 -1.72 3.79 -22.17
N GLY A 484 -0.55 4.05 -21.58
CA GLY A 484 0.05 5.37 -21.53
C GLY A 484 1.27 5.41 -20.63
N PHE A 485 1.61 6.61 -20.18
CA PHE A 485 2.82 6.94 -19.46
C PHE A 485 2.49 7.85 -18.27
N LEU A 486 3.04 7.52 -17.12
CA LEU A 486 3.12 8.42 -15.97
C LEU A 486 4.50 9.06 -15.98
N CYS A 487 4.55 10.37 -16.20
CA CYS A 487 5.79 11.11 -16.38
C CYS A 487 6.04 11.98 -15.14
N PHE A 488 7.28 11.96 -14.66
CA PHE A 488 7.80 12.83 -13.61
C PHE A 488 8.96 13.64 -14.19
N ASP A 489 8.83 14.96 -14.18
CA ASP A 489 9.82 15.86 -14.76
C ASP A 489 10.33 16.84 -13.70
N HIS A 490 11.65 16.98 -13.56
CA HIS A 490 12.26 17.83 -12.54
C HIS A 490 13.36 18.76 -13.11
N PRO A 491 13.47 20.04 -12.67
CA PRO A 491 14.41 21.03 -13.23
C PRO A 491 15.89 20.85 -12.83
N ARG A 492 16.17 20.00 -11.83
CA ARG A 492 17.54 19.62 -11.42
C ARG A 492 17.95 18.31 -12.08
N VAL A 493 19.25 18.16 -12.35
CA VAL A 493 19.89 16.89 -12.70
C VAL A 493 20.02 15.99 -11.47
N GLU A 494 20.19 14.69 -11.68
CA GLU A 494 20.37 13.66 -10.63
C GLU A 494 19.32 13.76 -9.52
N TYR A 495 18.07 14.06 -9.91
CA TYR A 495 17.00 14.25 -8.94
C TYR A 495 16.39 12.94 -8.46
N PHE A 496 16.14 11.99 -9.37
CA PHE A 496 15.42 10.76 -9.03
C PHE A 496 16.38 9.70 -8.50
N ASN A 497 16.01 9.05 -7.39
CA ASN A 497 16.69 7.88 -6.86
C ASN A 497 16.17 6.63 -7.57
N SER A 498 17.02 5.94 -8.34
CA SER A 498 16.62 4.77 -9.11
C SER A 498 16.18 3.58 -8.26
N GLU A 499 16.64 3.47 -7.02
CA GLU A 499 16.29 2.33 -6.16
C GLU A 499 14.90 2.48 -5.54
N GLU A 500 14.47 3.71 -5.27
CA GLU A 500 13.24 3.99 -4.51
C GLU A 500 12.12 4.54 -5.39
N ASP A 501 12.44 5.52 -6.25
CA ASP A 501 11.42 6.31 -6.93
C ASP A 501 10.73 5.53 -8.03
N ILE A 502 11.46 4.60 -8.65
CA ILE A 502 10.92 3.71 -9.66
C ILE A 502 9.84 2.81 -9.04
N GLU A 503 10.09 2.24 -7.86
CA GLU A 503 9.13 1.38 -7.17
C GLU A 503 7.88 2.15 -6.73
N VAL A 504 8.07 3.33 -6.12
CA VAL A 504 6.96 4.22 -5.78
C VAL A 504 6.15 4.57 -7.03
N ALA A 505 6.82 4.99 -8.09
CA ALA A 505 6.16 5.41 -9.31
C ALA A 505 5.44 4.23 -10.00
N HIS A 506 5.95 3.00 -9.90
CA HIS A 506 5.28 1.79 -10.37
C HIS A 506 4.00 1.46 -9.59
N ILE A 507 3.99 1.65 -8.27
CA ILE A 507 2.77 1.48 -7.45
C ILE A 507 1.67 2.41 -7.96
N PHE A 508 1.97 3.70 -8.09
CA PHE A 508 1.01 4.69 -8.56
C PHE A 508 0.64 4.50 -10.03
N GLY A 509 1.60 4.13 -10.88
CA GLY A 509 1.34 3.79 -12.27
C GLY A 509 0.35 2.62 -12.41
N SER A 510 0.49 1.59 -11.57
CA SER A 510 -0.40 0.43 -11.54
C SER A 510 -1.80 0.79 -11.02
N LEU A 511 -1.90 1.68 -10.03
CA LEU A 511 -3.20 2.14 -9.52
C LEU A 511 -3.93 3.00 -10.55
N LEU A 512 -3.23 3.93 -11.20
CA LEU A 512 -3.79 4.83 -12.21
C LEU A 512 -4.16 4.09 -13.51
N SER A 513 -3.43 3.04 -13.88
CA SER A 513 -3.75 2.24 -15.08
C SER A 513 -5.13 1.56 -14.98
N MET A 514 -5.61 1.24 -13.77
CA MET A 514 -6.94 0.66 -13.56
C MET A 514 -8.08 1.60 -13.97
N TYR A 515 -7.95 2.91 -13.71
CA TYR A 515 -8.95 3.91 -14.12
C TYR A 515 -8.98 4.06 -15.64
N LEU A 516 -7.80 4.14 -16.27
CA LEU A 516 -7.68 4.19 -17.73
C LEU A 516 -8.25 2.93 -18.38
N PHE A 517 -7.92 1.76 -17.84
CA PHE A 517 -8.44 0.50 -18.35
C PHE A 517 -9.97 0.45 -18.23
N LYS A 518 -10.53 0.88 -17.09
CA LYS A 518 -11.97 0.92 -16.90
C LYS A 518 -12.68 1.86 -17.88
N ARG A 519 -12.11 3.03 -18.12
CA ARG A 519 -12.58 3.96 -19.14
C ARG A 519 -12.59 3.28 -20.51
N ILE A 520 -11.48 2.67 -20.92
CA ILE A 520 -11.35 1.93 -22.20
C ILE A 520 -12.41 0.81 -22.29
N MET A 521 -12.66 0.07 -21.21
CA MET A 521 -13.67 -0.97 -21.17
C MET A 521 -15.09 -0.45 -21.46
N LEU A 522 -15.46 0.69 -20.86
CA LEU A 522 -16.81 1.25 -20.98
C LEU A 522 -17.01 2.03 -22.29
N THR A 523 -15.93 2.46 -22.94
CA THR A 523 -15.97 3.15 -24.23
C THR A 523 -15.53 2.21 -25.37
N ASN A 524 -14.22 2.09 -25.59
CA ASN A 524 -13.62 1.48 -26.78
C ASN A 524 -13.89 -0.02 -26.89
N LEU A 525 -14.06 -0.73 -25.77
CA LEU A 525 -14.33 -2.18 -25.78
C LEU A 525 -15.81 -2.51 -25.60
N SER A 526 -16.66 -1.52 -25.33
CA SER A 526 -18.08 -1.74 -25.07
C SER A 526 -18.87 -1.83 -26.37
N THR A 527 -19.49 -2.98 -26.63
CA THR A 527 -20.38 -3.17 -27.77
C THR A 527 -21.59 -2.25 -27.70
N THR A 528 -22.16 -2.04 -26.50
CA THR A 528 -23.25 -1.08 -26.28
C THR A 528 -22.83 0.33 -26.65
N TYR A 529 -21.65 0.78 -26.22
CA TYR A 529 -21.14 2.12 -26.55
C TYR A 529 -20.92 2.27 -28.07
N LYS A 530 -20.29 1.29 -28.72
CA LYS A 530 -20.13 1.27 -30.19
C LYS A 530 -21.47 1.32 -30.93
N LYS A 531 -22.47 0.57 -30.46
CA LYS A 531 -23.84 0.61 -31.01
C LYS A 531 -24.50 1.98 -30.80
N ALA A 532 -24.31 2.61 -29.65
CA ALA A 532 -24.82 3.96 -29.42
C ALA A 532 -24.20 4.97 -30.40
N LEU A 533 -22.89 4.91 -30.63
CA LEU A 533 -22.20 5.78 -31.60
C LEU A 533 -22.67 5.58 -33.04
N SER A 534 -23.11 4.38 -33.43
CA SER A 534 -23.60 4.11 -34.78
C SER A 534 -24.96 4.76 -35.06
N LYS A 535 -25.72 5.14 -34.01
CA LYS A 535 -26.97 5.90 -34.12
C LYS A 535 -26.76 7.41 -34.33
N PHE A 536 -25.52 7.88 -34.21
CA PHE A 536 -25.21 9.32 -34.25
C PHE A 536 -24.76 9.79 -35.63
N THR A 537 -25.19 11.01 -35.96
CA THR A 537 -24.66 11.77 -37.09
C THR A 537 -23.17 12.07 -36.90
N PRO A 538 -22.41 12.37 -37.97
CA PRO A 538 -21.01 12.77 -37.86
C PRO A 538 -20.77 13.96 -36.91
N ALA A 539 -21.69 14.94 -36.87
CA ALA A 539 -21.59 16.08 -35.98
C ALA A 539 -21.72 15.68 -34.50
N GLN A 540 -22.67 14.78 -34.18
CA GLN A 540 -22.83 14.23 -32.84
C GLN A 540 -21.62 13.39 -32.43
N ARG A 541 -21.08 12.54 -33.33
CA ARG A 541 -19.84 11.77 -33.05
C ARG A 541 -18.66 12.68 -32.73
N ARG A 542 -18.47 13.77 -33.47
CA ARG A 542 -17.44 14.78 -33.16
C ARG A 542 -17.63 15.42 -31.79
N ARG A 543 -18.88 15.71 -31.39
CA ARG A 543 -19.20 16.24 -30.04
C ARG A 543 -18.87 15.22 -28.96
N VAL A 544 -19.24 13.95 -29.16
CA VAL A 544 -18.92 12.85 -28.23
C VAL A 544 -17.41 12.64 -28.11
N ALA A 545 -16.68 12.65 -29.24
CA ALA A 545 -15.23 12.57 -29.25
C ALA A 545 -14.58 13.77 -28.53
N LYS A 546 -15.15 14.98 -28.66
CA LYS A 546 -14.71 16.17 -27.92
C LYS A 546 -14.93 16.03 -26.40
N ALA A 547 -16.10 15.52 -25.98
CA ALA A 547 -16.39 15.27 -24.57
C ALA A 547 -15.47 14.21 -23.97
N LEU A 548 -15.23 13.11 -24.69
CA LEU A 548 -14.26 12.08 -24.28
C LEU A 548 -12.82 12.59 -24.28
N ARG A 549 -12.52 13.65 -25.02
CA ARG A 549 -11.22 14.30 -24.94
C ARG A 549 -11.05 15.14 -23.68
N GLY A 550 -12.13 15.43 -22.94
CA GLY A 550 -12.16 16.44 -21.90
C GLY A 550 -12.05 17.84 -22.48
N THR A 551 -12.71 18.81 -21.86
CA THR A 551 -12.29 20.20 -22.02
C THR A 551 -11.00 20.34 -21.25
N SER A 552 -9.84 20.36 -21.92
CA SER A 552 -8.64 20.98 -21.36
C SER A 552 -8.89 22.48 -21.25
N SER A 553 -9.89 22.89 -20.46
CA SER A 553 -10.00 24.24 -19.96
C SER A 553 -8.81 24.38 -19.03
N GLY A 554 -7.82 25.17 -19.44
CA GLY A 554 -6.74 25.62 -18.57
C GLY A 554 -7.31 26.13 -17.25
N PRO A 555 -6.46 26.24 -16.20
CA PRO A 555 -6.88 26.25 -14.81
C PRO A 555 -7.99 27.28 -14.57
N GLN A 556 -9.24 26.83 -14.53
CA GLN A 556 -10.24 27.51 -13.73
C GLN A 556 -9.72 27.33 -12.31
N SER A 557 -9.32 28.45 -11.68
CA SER A 557 -8.73 28.45 -10.35
C SER A 557 -9.50 27.49 -9.47
N ALA A 558 -8.81 26.49 -8.91
CA ALA A 558 -9.32 25.66 -7.84
C ALA A 558 -9.48 26.53 -6.58
N THR A 559 -10.39 27.49 -6.61
CA THR A 559 -10.96 28.10 -5.42
C THR A 559 -12.18 27.26 -5.06
N GLY A 560 -11.96 26.24 -4.22
CA GLY A 560 -13.04 25.65 -3.43
C GLY A 560 -13.55 24.26 -3.83
N VAL A 561 -12.71 23.37 -4.38
CA VAL A 561 -12.94 21.94 -4.07
C VAL A 561 -12.29 21.69 -2.73
N THR A 562 -13.05 21.93 -1.66
CA THR A 562 -12.73 21.33 -0.36
C THR A 562 -12.58 19.84 -0.61
N LEU A 563 -11.38 19.31 -0.35
CA LEU A 563 -11.20 17.88 -0.12
C LEU A 563 -12.36 17.42 0.76
N PRO A 564 -13.04 16.29 0.51
CA PRO A 564 -13.80 15.68 1.58
C PRO A 564 -12.81 15.55 2.75
N ASN A 565 -13.07 16.28 3.82
CA ASN A 565 -12.33 16.17 5.07
C ASN A 565 -12.54 14.73 5.52
N PHE A 566 -11.63 13.84 5.13
CA PHE A 566 -11.38 12.64 5.90
C PHE A 566 -10.68 13.13 7.17
N GLU A 567 -11.49 13.66 8.11
CA GLU A 567 -11.08 13.75 9.51
C GLU A 567 -10.82 12.31 9.97
N LEU A 568 -9.56 11.88 9.86
CA LEU A 568 -9.05 10.67 10.50
C LEU A 568 -8.98 10.82 12.04
N SER A 569 -9.55 11.90 12.58
CA SER A 569 -9.77 12.15 14.00
C SER A 569 -11.27 12.22 14.33
N ALA A 570 -12.06 11.22 13.91
CA ALA A 570 -13.37 11.01 14.52
C ALA A 570 -13.14 10.70 16.02
N ARG A 571 -13.49 11.65 16.90
CA ARG A 571 -13.29 11.53 18.35
C ARG A 571 -14.30 10.60 19.03
N THR A 572 -15.25 10.02 18.30
CA THR A 572 -16.19 9.02 18.81
C THR A 572 -16.56 7.98 17.76
N GLN A 573 -16.61 6.71 18.18
CA GLN A 573 -16.80 5.52 17.34
C GLN A 573 -18.26 5.30 16.89
N SER A 574 -19.18 6.25 17.11
CA SER A 574 -20.62 6.06 16.93
C SER A 574 -21.26 6.75 15.71
N ASP A 575 -20.51 7.47 14.89
CA ASP A 575 -21.11 8.31 13.82
C ASP A 575 -20.98 7.73 12.40
N ILE A 576 -20.37 6.54 12.22
CA ILE A 576 -20.13 5.95 10.88
C ILE A 576 -21.30 5.08 10.38
N PHE A 577 -22.28 4.72 11.23
CA PHE A 577 -23.44 3.92 10.82
C PHE A 577 -24.75 4.43 11.42
N ARG A 578 -25.35 5.45 10.79
CA ARG A 578 -26.80 5.68 10.86
C ARG A 578 -27.36 5.92 9.47
N LEU A 579 -27.89 4.86 8.86
CA LEU A 579 -28.90 4.97 7.81
C LEU A 579 -30.11 5.69 8.44
N ARG A 580 -30.42 6.90 7.99
CA ARG A 580 -31.73 7.50 8.20
C ARG A 580 -32.60 7.14 7.00
N GLU A 581 -33.63 6.34 7.24
CA GLU A 581 -34.81 6.28 6.40
C GLU A 581 -35.39 7.69 6.31
N VAL A 582 -35.53 8.21 5.09
CA VAL A 582 -36.35 9.40 4.84
C VAL A 582 -37.77 8.89 4.64
N SER A 583 -38.57 9.12 5.67
CA SER A 583 -40.03 8.95 5.69
C SER A 583 -40.71 9.93 4.73
N ASP A 584 -41.75 9.45 4.06
CA ASP A 584 -42.73 10.21 3.30
C ASP A 584 -43.30 11.39 4.11
N GLU A 585 -43.22 12.61 3.59
CA GLU A 585 -44.25 13.64 3.82
C GLU A 585 -44.45 14.51 2.56
N ILE A 586 -45.68 14.44 2.05
CA ILE A 586 -46.29 15.30 1.03
C ILE A 586 -46.64 16.65 1.70
N PRO A 587 -46.45 17.81 1.03
CA PRO A 587 -47.22 19.00 1.34
C PRO A 587 -48.25 19.32 0.24
N HIS A 588 -49.42 19.73 0.73
CA HIS A 588 -50.63 20.15 0.05
C HIS A 588 -50.47 21.19 -1.08
#